data_AF-A0A2B4RTV7-F1
#
_entry.id   AF-A0A2B4RTV7-F1
#
_cell.length_a   1.000
_cell.length_b   1.000
_cell.length_c   1.000
_cell.angle_alpha   90.00
_cell.angle_beta   90.00
_cell.angle_gamma   90.00
#
_symmetry.space_group_name_H-M   'P 1'
#
loop_
_entity.id
_entity.type
_entity.pdbx_description
1 polymer ?
#
loop_
_entity_poly.entity_id
_entity_poly.type
_entity_poly.pdbx_seq_one_letter_code
_entity_poly.pdbx_strand_id
1 'polypeptide(L)'
;MNISSQSALLILILFAGFQLISGQVGSCEQISNSIRSQICLKGKCDLQCGNTAGYSQCDQVCVVEPCSNISCSSSSCYQRCLSGKCDSIECSGDDCTQTCLGNCSLVNCTVTSKCNQHCEKGHCALLASGAGTVVQNCAENCSDVKCEAKSCGQSCDGERCGLGCSKGTKDCTQSCKGPCKMQCEASKCESNCIGGNCNLDCMNSDSEICQQTCAKGAWDIKCTAKNCKSDCLGGKCAHFKCTADQGNCSQVCEKDCTNMRCKAKECHQTCTEGNCKMHCETGSDMCIMSCPGGNCLLDCNGSKCKRDCEGGSCQTTGTGIEVQQPENTKTKGDATGLIFTYLSFLLPVLLAHVLSGH
;
A
#
# COMPACT_ATOMS: atom_id res chain seq x y z
N MET A 1 -2.62 31.09 -2.33
CA MET A 1 -3.58 31.35 -1.24
C MET A 1 -2.87 32.19 -0.19
N ASN A 2 -3.36 33.42 0.03
CA ASN A 2 -2.88 34.33 1.07
C ASN A 2 -3.35 33.84 2.44
N ILE A 3 -2.43 33.40 3.30
CA ILE A 3 -2.73 33.11 4.70
C ILE A 3 -2.51 34.39 5.48
N SER A 4 -3.61 34.87 6.06
CA SER A 4 -3.78 36.11 6.81
C SER A 4 -2.89 36.17 8.05
N SER A 5 -2.30 37.34 8.27
CA SER A 5 -1.46 37.80 9.40
C SER A 5 -2.10 37.66 10.80
N GLN A 6 -3.29 37.09 10.93
CA GLN A 6 -4.02 36.99 12.20
C GLN A 6 -3.84 35.65 12.92
N SER A 7 -3.37 34.60 12.25
CA SER A 7 -3.13 33.28 12.89
C SER A 7 -1.82 33.19 13.66
N ALA A 8 -0.87 34.11 13.42
CA ALA A 8 0.41 34.16 14.14
C ALA A 8 0.29 34.80 15.54
N LEU A 9 -0.74 35.61 15.78
CA LEU A 9 -0.89 36.34 17.05
C LEU A 9 -1.48 35.48 18.18
N LEU A 10 -2.29 34.47 17.86
CA LEU A 10 -2.91 33.60 18.88
C LEU A 10 -1.91 32.64 19.55
N ILE A 11 -0.81 32.30 18.87
CA ILE A 11 0.23 31.41 19.42
C ILE A 11 1.12 32.16 20.43
N LEU A 12 1.19 33.50 20.36
CA LEU A 12 2.00 34.31 21.27
C LEU A 12 1.31 34.60 22.62
N ILE A 13 -0.02 34.54 22.72
CA ILE A 13 -0.76 34.97 23.92
C ILE A 13 -0.87 33.86 24.99
N LEU A 14 -0.60 32.59 24.65
CA LEU A 14 -0.60 31.49 25.64
C LEU A 14 0.67 31.39 26.50
N PHE A 15 1.69 32.24 26.29
CA PHE A 15 2.99 32.18 26.98
C PHE A 15 3.13 33.08 28.22
N ALA A 16 2.12 33.85 28.61
CA ALA A 16 2.23 34.84 29.69
C ALA A 16 2.23 34.27 31.13
N GLY A 17 2.25 32.94 31.30
CA GLY A 17 2.22 32.27 32.61
C GLY A 17 3.49 31.50 32.99
N PHE A 18 4.58 31.60 32.22
CA PHE A 18 5.80 30.83 32.51
C PHE A 18 6.66 31.53 33.56
N GLN A 19 6.72 30.96 34.76
CA GLN A 19 7.85 31.21 35.65
C GLN A 19 9.09 30.55 35.05
N LEU A 20 10.06 31.39 34.66
CA LEU A 20 11.38 31.01 34.20
C LEU A 20 12.14 30.33 35.34
N ILE A 21 12.06 29.00 35.40
CA ILE A 21 13.02 28.20 36.14
C ILE A 21 14.28 28.14 35.27
N SER A 22 15.39 28.59 35.85
CA SER A 22 16.73 28.69 35.26
C SER A 22 17.13 27.42 34.48
N GLY A 23 16.89 27.43 33.16
CA GLY A 23 17.33 26.43 32.18
C GLY A 23 18.13 27.11 31.07
N GLN A 24 19.16 26.45 30.54
CA GLN A 24 20.03 26.97 29.49
C GLN A 24 19.23 27.63 28.36
N VAL A 25 19.68 28.82 27.93
CA VAL A 25 19.09 29.65 26.88
C VAL A 25 19.07 28.87 25.55
N GLY A 26 18.04 28.06 25.31
CA GLY A 26 17.91 27.26 24.08
C GLY A 26 16.96 26.06 24.14
N SER A 27 16.55 25.60 25.33
CA SER A 27 15.55 24.54 25.48
C SER A 27 14.55 24.84 26.59
N CYS A 28 13.35 24.29 26.47
CA CYS A 28 12.32 24.33 27.49
C CYS A 28 11.96 22.90 27.91
N GLU A 29 11.86 22.67 29.22
CA GLU A 29 11.48 21.38 29.77
C GLU A 29 10.49 21.58 30.93
N GLN A 30 9.43 20.77 30.95
CA GLN A 30 8.42 20.80 32.01
C GLN A 30 7.80 19.42 32.20
N ILE A 31 7.45 19.09 33.45
CA ILE A 31 6.59 17.95 33.76
C ILE A 31 5.25 18.48 34.28
N SER A 32 4.15 18.04 33.69
CA SER A 32 2.79 18.38 34.11
C SER A 32 1.83 17.26 33.75
N ASN A 33 0.90 16.91 34.65
CA ASN A 33 -0.14 15.90 34.41
C ASN A 33 0.39 14.56 33.83
N SER A 34 1.49 14.03 34.38
CA SER A 34 2.15 12.79 33.89
C SER A 34 2.74 12.87 32.48
N ILE A 35 2.95 14.09 31.95
CA ILE A 35 3.59 14.36 30.67
C ILE A 35 4.90 15.11 30.90
N ARG A 36 5.99 14.63 30.31
CA ARG A 36 7.25 15.35 30.20
C ARG A 36 7.34 16.01 28.83
N SER A 37 7.31 17.33 28.81
CA SER A 37 7.42 18.14 27.60
C SER A 37 8.85 18.66 27.43
N GLN A 38 9.43 18.49 26.25
CA GLN A 38 10.77 18.97 25.90
C GLN A 38 10.71 19.68 24.55
N ILE A 39 11.13 20.95 24.50
CA ILE A 39 11.13 21.76 23.29
C ILE A 39 12.53 22.31 23.04
N CYS A 40 13.08 22.04 21.87
CA CYS A 40 14.33 22.63 21.42
C CYS A 40 14.07 23.89 20.59
N LEU A 41 14.47 25.06 21.12
CA LEU A 41 14.23 26.38 20.52
C LEU A 41 15.50 27.01 19.92
N LYS A 42 16.70 26.64 20.39
CA LYS A 42 17.97 27.14 19.86
C LYS A 42 19.11 26.17 20.13
N GLY A 43 20.10 26.15 19.23
CA GLY A 43 21.33 25.38 19.40
C GLY A 43 21.14 23.91 19.04
N LYS A 44 22.05 23.07 19.54
CA LYS A 44 22.02 21.62 19.33
C LYS A 44 21.41 20.97 20.56
N CYS A 45 20.17 20.52 20.47
CA CYS A 45 19.52 19.77 21.55
C CYS A 45 19.61 18.27 21.30
N ASP A 46 19.68 17.51 22.39
CA ASP A 46 19.46 16.07 22.44
C ASP A 46 18.24 15.85 23.34
N LEU A 47 17.12 15.46 22.74
CA LEU A 47 15.85 15.33 23.45
C LEU A 47 15.71 13.88 23.91
N GLN A 48 15.81 13.63 25.21
CA GLN A 48 15.74 12.28 25.77
C GLN A 48 14.62 12.17 26.80
N CYS A 49 13.69 11.24 26.60
CA CYS A 49 12.56 11.03 27.48
C CYS A 49 12.32 9.54 27.75
N GLY A 50 12.77 9.06 28.91
CA GLY A 50 12.64 7.65 29.30
C GLY A 50 11.56 7.39 30.34
N ASN A 51 11.37 6.11 30.68
CA ASN A 51 10.48 5.70 31.78
C ASN A 51 10.97 6.22 33.14
N THR A 52 10.09 6.91 33.86
CA THR A 52 10.37 7.42 35.21
C THR A 52 9.07 7.44 36.02
N ALA A 53 9.13 7.26 37.33
CA ALA A 53 7.92 7.21 38.18
C ALA A 53 7.07 8.52 38.15
N GLY A 54 7.62 9.63 37.66
CA GLY A 54 6.96 10.94 37.64
C GLY A 54 6.13 11.26 36.40
N TYR A 55 6.20 10.44 35.35
CA TYR A 55 5.42 10.63 34.11
C TYR A 55 5.41 9.34 33.27
N SER A 56 4.38 9.19 32.44
CA SER A 56 4.20 8.04 31.53
C SER A 56 4.12 8.45 30.06
N GLN A 57 4.16 9.76 29.80
CA GLN A 57 4.03 10.34 28.48
C GLN A 57 5.15 11.33 28.21
N CYS A 58 5.61 11.36 26.97
CA CYS A 58 6.62 12.27 26.48
C CYS A 58 6.08 13.07 25.31
N ASP A 59 6.29 14.39 25.34
CA ASP A 59 6.05 15.28 24.21
C ASP A 59 7.35 16.02 23.86
N GLN A 60 7.94 15.68 22.71
CA GLN A 60 9.24 16.18 22.28
C GLN A 60 9.10 16.91 20.95
N VAL A 61 9.50 18.18 20.92
CA VAL A 61 9.40 19.03 19.72
C VAL A 61 10.73 19.69 19.41
N CYS A 62 11.18 19.55 18.17
CA CYS A 62 12.36 20.22 17.67
C CYS A 62 11.98 21.21 16.57
N VAL A 63 12.23 22.50 16.80
CA VAL A 63 11.93 23.59 15.86
C VAL A 63 13.20 24.28 15.34
N VAL A 64 14.36 23.65 15.48
CA VAL A 64 15.65 24.20 15.01
C VAL A 64 16.32 23.27 14.01
N GLU A 65 17.14 23.86 13.14
CA GLU A 65 17.98 23.14 12.20
C GLU A 65 19.47 23.44 12.49
N PRO A 66 20.35 22.43 12.59
CA PRO A 66 20.04 21.00 12.60
C PRO A 66 19.41 20.55 13.93
N CYS A 67 18.53 19.55 13.86
CA CYS A 67 18.07 18.86 15.05
C CYS A 67 18.85 17.55 15.19
N SER A 68 19.38 17.27 16.39
CA SER A 68 20.12 16.03 16.64
C SER A 68 19.13 14.87 16.84
N ASN A 69 19.30 14.09 17.90
CA ASN A 69 18.51 12.93 18.19
C ASN A 69 17.31 13.31 19.08
N ILE A 70 16.17 12.70 18.77
CA ILE A 70 14.97 12.72 19.60
C ILE A 70 14.72 11.27 20.01
N SER A 71 14.86 10.94 21.29
CA SER A 71 14.71 9.58 21.80
C SER A 71 13.64 9.50 22.89
N CYS A 72 12.80 8.47 22.81
CA CYS A 72 11.74 8.21 23.77
C CYS A 72 11.59 6.72 24.09
N SER A 73 11.53 6.40 25.38
CA SER A 73 11.27 5.04 25.89
C SER A 73 10.18 5.01 26.97
N SER A 74 9.37 6.07 27.05
CA SER A 74 8.18 6.10 27.92
C SER A 74 7.01 5.32 27.30
N SER A 75 5.95 5.03 28.06
CA SER A 75 4.80 4.28 27.55
C SER A 75 4.14 4.95 26.34
N SER A 76 3.98 6.27 26.34
CA SER A 76 3.48 7.02 25.18
C SER A 76 4.45 8.13 24.76
N CYS A 77 4.78 8.17 23.48
CA CYS A 77 5.77 9.08 22.92
C CYS A 77 5.22 9.88 21.75
N TYR A 78 5.27 11.20 21.84
CA TYR A 78 4.93 12.13 20.76
C TYR A 78 6.19 12.89 20.37
N GLN A 79 6.70 12.67 19.16
CA GLN A 79 7.98 13.21 18.71
C GLN A 79 7.80 13.96 17.39
N ARG A 80 8.19 15.23 17.36
CA ARG A 80 7.97 16.11 16.21
C ARG A 80 9.26 16.83 15.81
N CYS A 81 9.76 16.51 14.62
CA CYS A 81 10.85 17.21 13.96
C CYS A 81 10.28 18.22 12.95
N LEU A 82 10.08 19.46 13.38
CA LEU A 82 9.38 20.47 12.59
C LEU A 82 10.31 21.23 11.64
N SER A 83 11.59 21.37 11.96
CA SER A 83 12.55 22.01 11.05
C SER A 83 13.10 21.07 9.99
N GLY A 84 12.83 19.77 10.12
CA GLY A 84 13.45 18.74 9.30
C GLY A 84 14.91 18.50 9.66
N LYS A 85 15.60 17.70 8.84
CA LYS A 85 17.01 17.32 9.01
C LYS A 85 17.34 16.81 10.42
N CYS A 86 16.43 16.03 11.00
CA CYS A 86 16.74 15.30 12.21
C CYS A 86 17.70 14.15 11.89
N ASP A 87 18.74 14.01 12.70
CA ASP A 87 19.68 12.88 12.60
C ASP A 87 18.95 11.57 12.91
N SER A 88 18.26 11.49 14.06
CA SER A 88 17.38 10.36 14.37
C SER A 88 16.15 10.75 15.20
N ILE A 89 15.04 10.06 14.96
CA ILE A 89 13.86 10.06 15.81
C ILE A 89 13.63 8.60 16.22
N GLU A 90 13.79 8.29 17.50
CA GLU A 90 13.76 6.93 18.03
C GLU A 90 12.69 6.77 19.10
N CYS A 91 11.87 5.74 18.95
CA CYS A 91 10.84 5.40 19.92
C CYS A 91 10.87 3.90 20.25
N SER A 92 10.95 3.58 21.53
CA SER A 92 10.85 2.22 22.08
C SER A 92 9.72 2.05 23.11
N GLY A 93 8.79 3.01 23.12
CA GLY A 93 7.58 2.97 23.94
C GLY A 93 6.53 1.99 23.44
N ASP A 94 5.42 1.90 24.18
CA ASP A 94 4.29 1.06 23.77
C ASP A 94 3.52 1.70 22.60
N ASP A 95 3.23 3.01 22.72
CA ASP A 95 2.53 3.82 21.74
C ASP A 95 3.41 4.99 21.27
N CYS A 96 3.80 4.98 20.00
CA CYS A 96 4.69 5.95 19.39
C CYS A 96 3.98 6.74 18.28
N THR A 97 4.14 8.06 18.28
CA THR A 97 3.78 8.94 17.16
C THR A 97 4.97 9.81 16.81
N GLN A 98 5.46 9.68 15.58
CA GLN A 98 6.67 10.34 15.09
C GLN A 98 6.34 11.11 13.81
N THR A 99 6.63 12.41 13.80
CA THR A 99 6.42 13.28 12.65
C THR A 99 7.72 13.95 12.23
N CYS A 100 8.06 13.82 10.95
CA CYS A 100 9.17 14.51 10.31
C CYS A 100 8.68 15.42 9.19
N LEU A 101 8.98 16.73 9.27
CA LEU A 101 8.66 17.67 8.20
C LEU A 101 9.60 17.59 7.00
N GLY A 102 10.78 16.97 7.14
CA GLY A 102 11.48 16.43 5.98
C GLY A 102 12.98 16.20 6.15
N ASN A 103 13.54 15.38 5.28
CA ASN A 103 14.96 15.01 5.25
C ASN A 103 15.48 14.42 6.58
N CYS A 104 14.67 13.65 7.30
CA CYS A 104 15.14 12.97 8.52
C CYS A 104 15.90 11.70 8.13
N SER A 105 17.14 11.58 8.59
CA SER A 105 18.01 10.46 8.19
C SER A 105 17.44 9.12 8.64
N LEU A 106 16.84 9.08 9.84
CA LEU A 106 16.20 7.90 10.40
C LEU A 106 15.02 8.25 11.30
N VAL A 107 13.88 7.62 11.05
CA VAL A 107 12.72 7.61 11.96
C VAL A 107 12.46 6.14 12.32
N ASN A 108 12.87 5.75 13.52
CA ASN A 108 12.85 4.37 13.99
C ASN A 108 11.85 4.16 15.12
N CYS A 109 11.14 3.04 15.07
CA CYS A 109 10.09 2.70 16.01
C CYS A 109 10.08 1.21 16.34
N THR A 110 10.28 0.88 17.61
CA THR A 110 10.23 -0.50 18.10
C THR A 110 9.12 -0.62 19.12
N VAL A 111 7.95 -1.12 18.71
CA VAL A 111 6.73 -1.04 19.51
C VAL A 111 6.15 -2.38 19.91
N THR A 112 5.53 -2.40 21.09
CA THR A 112 4.72 -3.51 21.61
C THR A 112 3.25 -3.36 21.22
N SER A 113 2.73 -2.11 21.12
CA SER A 113 1.32 -1.81 20.83
C SER A 113 1.13 -1.11 19.48
N LYS A 114 1.50 0.17 19.34
CA LYS A 114 1.22 0.97 18.14
C LYS A 114 2.34 1.92 17.76
N CYS A 115 2.60 2.04 16.47
CA CYS A 115 3.48 3.07 15.92
C CYS A 115 2.82 3.81 14.76
N ASN A 116 2.86 5.14 14.79
CA ASN A 116 2.49 5.99 13.67
C ASN A 116 3.70 6.84 13.27
N GLN A 117 4.20 6.64 12.06
CA GLN A 117 5.29 7.43 11.49
C GLN A 117 4.76 8.23 10.31
N HIS A 118 5.08 9.52 10.28
CA HIS A 118 4.67 10.41 9.21
C HIS A 118 5.85 11.25 8.70
N CYS A 119 6.08 11.21 7.40
CA CYS A 119 7.04 12.08 6.72
C CYS A 119 6.34 12.92 5.64
N GLU A 120 6.40 14.24 5.79
CA GLU A 120 5.70 15.20 4.91
C GLU A 120 6.43 15.48 3.59
N LYS A 121 7.75 15.33 3.53
CA LYS A 121 8.54 15.55 2.30
C LYS A 121 10.00 15.15 2.46
N GLY A 122 10.65 14.93 1.33
CA GLY A 122 12.09 14.71 1.28
C GLY A 122 12.49 13.31 1.74
N HIS A 123 13.79 13.10 1.89
CA HIS A 123 14.33 11.76 2.16
C HIS A 123 14.11 11.38 3.62
N CYS A 124 13.18 10.46 3.87
CA CYS A 124 12.91 9.89 5.18
C CYS A 124 13.06 8.36 5.14
N ALA A 125 13.96 7.82 5.95
CA ALA A 125 14.02 6.39 6.21
C ALA A 125 13.08 6.05 7.38
N LEU A 126 11.90 5.51 7.05
CA LEU A 126 10.90 5.10 8.04
C LEU A 126 11.11 3.62 8.35
N LEU A 127 11.57 3.31 9.56
CA LEU A 127 11.80 1.94 10.01
C LEU A 127 10.91 1.65 11.22
N ALA A 128 10.24 0.50 11.19
CA ALA A 128 9.41 0.05 12.29
C ALA A 128 9.50 -1.45 12.52
N SER A 129 9.52 -1.87 13.79
CA SER A 129 9.64 -3.27 14.20
C SER A 129 8.85 -3.55 15.49
N GLY A 130 8.69 -4.83 15.84
CA GLY A 130 8.10 -5.27 17.10
C GLY A 130 6.77 -6.02 16.97
N ALA A 131 6.09 -6.23 18.10
CA ALA A 131 4.88 -7.06 18.16
C ALA A 131 3.58 -6.28 17.87
N GLY A 132 3.67 -4.96 17.73
CA GLY A 132 2.55 -4.05 17.57
C GLY A 132 2.02 -3.89 16.14
N THR A 133 1.16 -2.88 15.99
CA THR A 133 0.61 -2.40 14.71
C THR A 133 1.31 -1.13 14.29
N VAL A 134 1.73 -1.05 13.04
CA VAL A 134 2.49 0.08 12.50
C VAL A 134 1.72 0.71 11.35
N VAL A 135 1.68 2.05 11.33
CA VAL A 135 1.26 2.86 10.19
C VAL A 135 2.42 3.78 9.80
N GLN A 136 2.85 3.69 8.54
CA GLN A 136 3.90 4.53 7.96
C GLN A 136 3.35 5.29 6.77
N ASN A 137 3.28 6.60 6.89
CA ASN A 137 2.81 7.48 5.83
C ASN A 137 3.98 8.32 5.31
N CYS A 138 4.19 8.25 4.01
CA CYS A 138 5.15 9.08 3.30
C CYS A 138 4.41 9.94 2.27
N ALA A 139 4.67 11.24 2.27
CA ALA A 139 4.15 12.11 1.22
C ALA A 139 4.91 11.92 -0.10
N GLU A 140 6.24 12.03 -0.13
CA GLU A 140 7.03 11.91 -1.37
C GLU A 140 8.52 11.64 -1.08
N ASN A 141 9.23 11.00 -2.03
CA ASN A 141 10.68 10.78 -2.00
C ASN A 141 11.21 9.95 -0.80
N CYS A 142 10.39 9.08 -0.20
CA CYS A 142 10.86 8.12 0.81
C CYS A 142 11.37 6.85 0.13
N SER A 143 12.69 6.79 -0.08
CA SER A 143 13.32 5.62 -0.71
C SER A 143 13.16 4.34 0.11
N ASP A 144 13.03 4.45 1.43
CA ASP A 144 13.14 3.31 2.35
C ASP A 144 12.09 3.38 3.47
N VAL A 145 10.86 2.93 3.17
CA VAL A 145 9.79 2.71 4.16
C VAL A 145 9.71 1.21 4.43
N LYS A 146 10.23 0.77 5.58
CA LYS A 146 10.36 -0.64 5.95
C LYS A 146 9.62 -0.96 7.25
N CYS A 147 8.85 -2.04 7.21
CA CYS A 147 8.12 -2.55 8.36
C CYS A 147 8.43 -4.02 8.62
N GLU A 148 8.82 -4.31 9.86
CA GLU A 148 9.13 -5.65 10.40
C GLU A 148 8.27 -5.97 11.62
N ALA A 149 7.19 -5.20 11.82
CA ALA A 149 6.26 -5.43 12.91
C ALA A 149 5.25 -6.53 12.57
N LYS A 150 4.45 -6.93 13.56
CA LYS A 150 3.40 -7.94 13.38
C LYS A 150 2.37 -7.55 12.32
N SER A 151 1.90 -6.30 12.33
CA SER A 151 0.92 -5.77 11.38
C SER A 151 1.38 -4.42 10.85
N CYS A 152 1.36 -4.25 9.53
CA CYS A 152 1.95 -3.09 8.85
C CYS A 152 0.96 -2.46 7.85
N GLY A 153 0.76 -1.16 7.95
CA GLY A 153 0.12 -0.33 6.94
C GLY A 153 1.10 0.72 6.42
N GLN A 154 1.37 0.72 5.12
CA GLN A 154 2.29 1.65 4.49
C GLN A 154 1.58 2.41 3.37
N SER A 155 1.68 3.73 3.37
CA SER A 155 1.13 4.57 2.31
C SER A 155 2.17 5.55 1.77
N CYS A 156 2.15 5.72 0.45
CA CYS A 156 2.90 6.76 -0.24
C CYS A 156 2.00 7.58 -1.17
N ASP A 157 1.94 8.88 -0.94
CA ASP A 157 1.09 9.78 -1.73
C ASP A 157 1.77 10.34 -3.00
N GLY A 158 3.10 10.28 -3.06
CA GLY A 158 3.92 10.89 -4.10
C GLY A 158 4.69 9.87 -4.92
N GLU A 159 5.83 10.28 -5.44
CA GLU A 159 6.67 9.45 -6.30
C GLU A 159 7.93 8.96 -5.60
N ARG A 160 8.60 7.98 -6.22
CA ARG A 160 9.92 7.45 -5.82
C ARG A 160 9.91 6.85 -4.41
N CYS A 161 8.81 6.19 -4.08
CA CYS A 161 8.68 5.47 -2.82
C CYS A 161 9.10 4.01 -2.93
N GLY A 162 9.82 3.53 -1.92
CA GLY A 162 10.08 2.11 -1.69
C GLY A 162 9.35 1.63 -0.44
N LEU A 163 8.29 0.83 -0.62
CA LEU A 163 7.53 0.22 0.48
C LEU A 163 7.97 -1.24 0.65
N GLY A 164 8.32 -1.63 1.88
CA GLY A 164 8.85 -2.94 2.21
C GLY A 164 8.25 -3.55 3.48
N CYS A 165 7.76 -4.78 3.39
CA CYS A 165 7.40 -5.61 4.53
C CYS A 165 8.25 -6.89 4.56
N SER A 166 8.85 -7.18 5.71
CA SER A 166 9.78 -8.31 5.88
C SER A 166 9.07 -9.62 6.23
N LYS A 167 9.78 -10.75 6.03
CA LYS A 167 9.35 -12.06 6.54
C LYS A 167 9.11 -12.01 8.06
N GLY A 168 8.03 -12.66 8.51
CA GLY A 168 7.61 -12.67 9.91
C GLY A 168 6.49 -11.67 10.23
N THR A 169 6.28 -10.66 9.38
CA THR A 169 5.06 -9.84 9.41
C THR A 169 3.86 -10.70 9.04
N LYS A 170 2.77 -10.59 9.80
CA LYS A 170 1.56 -11.38 9.57
C LYS A 170 0.72 -10.75 8.47
N ASP A 171 0.40 -9.47 8.63
CA ASP A 171 -0.50 -8.72 7.76
C ASP A 171 0.23 -7.46 7.27
N CYS A 172 0.31 -7.26 5.95
CA CYS A 172 0.93 -6.09 5.35
C CYS A 172 0.05 -5.51 4.24
N THR A 173 -0.30 -4.22 4.38
CA THR A 173 -1.03 -3.44 3.39
C THR A 173 -0.16 -2.29 2.90
N GLN A 174 0.00 -2.16 1.59
CA GLN A 174 0.83 -1.15 0.93
C GLN A 174 0.01 -0.40 -0.12
N SER A 175 0.08 0.92 -0.12
CA SER A 175 -0.66 1.76 -1.06
C SER A 175 0.22 2.87 -1.64
N CYS A 176 0.13 3.11 -2.95
CA CYS A 176 0.81 4.20 -3.63
C CYS A 176 -0.12 4.99 -4.56
N LYS A 177 -0.01 6.31 -4.53
CA LYS A 177 -0.68 7.21 -5.48
C LYS A 177 0.20 7.63 -6.67
N GLY A 178 1.52 7.54 -6.57
CA GLY A 178 2.47 7.76 -7.66
C GLY A 178 3.28 6.50 -8.02
N PRO A 179 4.26 6.61 -8.94
CA PRO A 179 5.17 5.52 -9.27
C PRO A 179 5.96 5.08 -8.04
N CYS A 180 5.94 3.78 -7.74
CA CYS A 180 6.59 3.23 -6.57
C CYS A 180 7.01 1.77 -6.74
N LYS A 181 7.87 1.32 -5.83
CA LYS A 181 8.26 -0.08 -5.67
C LYS A 181 7.64 -0.61 -4.38
N MET A 182 6.88 -1.69 -4.48
CA MET A 182 6.30 -2.40 -3.34
C MET A 182 6.90 -3.80 -3.26
N GLN A 183 7.46 -4.13 -2.10
CA GLN A 183 8.02 -5.43 -1.79
C GLN A 183 7.34 -5.99 -0.55
N CYS A 184 6.75 -7.18 -0.67
CA CYS A 184 6.07 -7.83 0.43
C CYS A 184 6.52 -9.27 0.63
N GLU A 185 6.96 -9.56 1.86
CA GLU A 185 7.32 -10.90 2.34
C GLU A 185 6.45 -11.37 3.52
N ALA A 186 5.40 -10.61 3.87
CA ALA A 186 4.48 -10.95 4.95
C ALA A 186 3.65 -12.19 4.63
N SER A 187 3.06 -12.84 5.65
CA SER A 187 2.16 -13.98 5.44
C SER A 187 0.95 -13.63 4.58
N LYS A 188 0.41 -12.42 4.75
CA LYS A 188 -0.66 -11.84 3.93
C LYS A 188 -0.25 -10.48 3.42
N CYS A 189 -0.31 -10.32 2.10
CA CYS A 189 0.10 -9.11 1.41
C CYS A 189 -1.06 -8.52 0.62
N GLU A 190 -1.28 -7.23 0.76
CA GLU A 190 -2.17 -6.43 -0.09
C GLU A 190 -1.41 -5.21 -0.60
N SER A 191 -1.22 -5.11 -1.91
CA SER A 191 -0.47 -4.04 -2.55
C SER A 191 -1.34 -3.34 -3.60
N ASN A 192 -1.59 -2.04 -3.43
CA ASN A 192 -2.45 -1.27 -4.33
C ASN A 192 -1.72 -0.05 -4.91
N CYS A 193 -1.58 0.01 -6.23
CA CYS A 193 -1.00 1.14 -6.94
C CYS A 193 -2.03 1.84 -7.82
N ILE A 194 -2.25 3.13 -7.55
CA ILE A 194 -3.19 3.98 -8.28
C ILE A 194 -2.47 4.85 -9.34
N GLY A 195 -1.20 5.22 -9.09
CA GLY A 195 -0.45 6.17 -9.91
C GLY A 195 0.01 5.65 -11.27
N GLY A 196 0.04 4.33 -11.44
CA GLY A 196 0.67 3.67 -12.58
C GLY A 196 2.19 3.61 -12.43
N ASN A 197 2.84 2.92 -13.38
CA ASN A 197 4.30 2.70 -13.39
C ASN A 197 4.86 2.07 -12.10
N CYS A 198 4.08 1.21 -11.44
CA CYS A 198 4.51 0.55 -10.22
C CYS A 198 5.22 -0.77 -10.49
N ASN A 199 6.09 -1.14 -9.55
CA ASN A 199 6.67 -2.47 -9.43
C ASN A 199 6.09 -3.14 -8.20
N LEU A 200 5.25 -4.15 -8.39
CA LEU A 200 4.61 -4.91 -7.31
C LEU A 200 5.30 -6.27 -7.21
N ASP A 201 5.94 -6.56 -6.08
CA ASP A 201 6.68 -7.79 -5.89
C ASP A 201 6.33 -8.46 -4.57
N CYS A 202 5.75 -9.65 -4.69
CA CYS A 202 5.37 -10.51 -3.58
C CYS A 202 6.22 -11.76 -3.66
N MET A 203 7.32 -11.77 -2.90
CA MET A 203 8.47 -12.64 -3.17
C MET A 203 8.62 -13.81 -2.19
N ASN A 204 7.82 -13.85 -1.13
CA ASN A 204 7.86 -14.94 -0.18
C ASN A 204 6.92 -16.09 -0.62
N SER A 205 7.51 -17.23 -0.98
CA SER A 205 6.77 -18.43 -1.35
C SER A 205 5.98 -19.05 -0.19
N ASP A 206 6.34 -18.73 1.05
CA ASP A 206 5.63 -19.18 2.23
C ASP A 206 4.35 -18.37 2.51
N SER A 207 4.21 -17.19 1.87
CA SER A 207 3.03 -16.33 2.02
C SER A 207 1.76 -17.08 1.63
N GLU A 208 0.74 -16.98 2.48
CA GLU A 208 -0.53 -17.67 2.29
C GLU A 208 -1.32 -17.05 1.15
N ILE A 209 -1.38 -15.72 1.13
CA ILE A 209 -2.22 -14.94 0.23
C ILE A 209 -1.46 -13.68 -0.16
N CYS A 210 -1.51 -13.36 -1.43
CA CYS A 210 -1.00 -12.11 -1.95
C CYS A 210 -1.95 -11.51 -2.97
N GLN A 211 -2.36 -10.26 -2.72
CA GLN A 211 -3.24 -9.50 -3.58
C GLN A 211 -2.50 -8.26 -4.08
N GLN A 212 -2.45 -8.08 -5.40
CA GLN A 212 -1.73 -6.98 -6.03
C GLN A 212 -2.65 -6.32 -7.05
N THR A 213 -2.90 -5.02 -6.92
CA THR A 213 -3.73 -4.27 -7.86
C THR A 213 -2.95 -3.09 -8.42
N CYS A 214 -3.01 -2.93 -9.74
CA CYS A 214 -2.51 -1.75 -10.42
C CYS A 214 -3.62 -1.11 -11.28
N ALA A 215 -4.08 0.07 -10.87
CA ALA A 215 -5.22 0.73 -11.49
C ALA A 215 -4.90 1.36 -12.86
N LYS A 216 -3.69 1.89 -13.06
CA LYS A 216 -3.30 2.65 -14.27
C LYS A 216 -2.18 2.00 -15.10
N GLY A 217 -1.93 0.71 -14.88
CA GLY A 217 -0.89 -0.06 -15.56
C GLY A 217 0.43 -0.08 -14.80
N ALA A 218 1.12 -1.21 -14.84
CA ALA A 218 2.37 -1.47 -14.11
C ALA A 218 3.53 -1.76 -15.06
N TRP A 219 4.76 -1.60 -14.58
CA TRP A 219 5.92 -2.18 -15.27
C TRP A 219 5.97 -3.68 -14.99
N ASP A 220 6.05 -4.02 -13.71
CA ASP A 220 6.19 -5.40 -13.23
C ASP A 220 5.15 -5.72 -12.15
N ILE A 221 4.46 -6.85 -12.32
CA ILE A 221 3.69 -7.51 -11.26
C ILE A 221 4.24 -8.93 -11.12
N LYS A 222 4.79 -9.23 -9.94
CA LYS A 222 5.39 -10.52 -9.60
C LYS A 222 4.78 -11.06 -8.32
N CYS A 223 4.38 -12.33 -8.35
CA CYS A 223 3.85 -13.02 -7.19
C CYS A 223 4.37 -14.46 -7.09
N THR A 224 4.88 -14.83 -5.92
CA THR A 224 5.35 -16.19 -5.59
C THR A 224 4.60 -16.85 -4.44
N ALA A 225 3.64 -16.16 -3.83
CA ALA A 225 2.82 -16.67 -2.74
C ALA A 225 1.99 -17.90 -3.14
N LYS A 226 1.50 -18.65 -2.14
CA LYS A 226 0.65 -19.84 -2.37
C LYS A 226 -0.65 -19.49 -3.10
N ASN A 227 -1.27 -18.35 -2.78
CA ASN A 227 -2.45 -17.88 -3.49
C ASN A 227 -2.19 -16.45 -3.96
N CYS A 228 -1.97 -16.31 -5.26
CA CYS A 228 -1.72 -15.05 -5.90
C CYS A 228 -2.98 -14.57 -6.61
N LYS A 229 -3.41 -13.35 -6.30
CA LYS A 229 -4.37 -12.60 -7.09
C LYS A 229 -3.73 -11.30 -7.52
N SER A 230 -3.69 -11.09 -8.83
CA SER A 230 -3.08 -9.90 -9.39
C SER A 230 -3.99 -9.30 -10.45
N ASP A 231 -4.25 -8.00 -10.35
CA ASP A 231 -5.17 -7.26 -11.20
C ASP A 231 -4.44 -6.06 -11.85
N CYS A 232 -4.29 -6.09 -13.18
CA CYS A 232 -3.73 -5.02 -14.00
C CYS A 232 -4.86 -4.31 -14.76
N LEU A 233 -5.50 -3.37 -14.08
CA LEU A 233 -6.74 -2.74 -14.57
C LEU A 233 -6.50 -1.67 -15.63
N GLY A 234 -5.36 -0.98 -15.62
CA GLY A 234 -5.04 0.01 -16.66
C GLY A 234 -4.44 -0.58 -17.94
N GLY A 235 -4.28 -1.91 -17.98
CA GLY A 235 -3.60 -2.62 -19.07
C GLY A 235 -2.09 -2.35 -19.13
N LYS A 236 -1.48 -2.77 -20.25
CA LYS A 236 -0.06 -2.53 -20.61
C LYS A 236 0.97 -3.01 -19.58
N CYS A 237 0.61 -3.96 -18.72
CA CYS A 237 1.58 -4.57 -17.82
C CYS A 237 2.63 -5.35 -18.62
N ALA A 238 3.87 -4.83 -18.61
CA ALA A 238 4.96 -5.34 -19.46
C ALA A 238 5.47 -6.70 -18.99
N HIS A 239 5.53 -6.92 -17.68
CA HIS A 239 5.91 -8.21 -17.08
C HIS A 239 4.93 -8.61 -15.99
N PHE A 240 4.01 -9.50 -16.35
CA PHE A 240 2.98 -9.96 -15.43
C PHE A 240 3.18 -11.44 -15.12
N LYS A 241 3.90 -11.75 -14.03
CA LYS A 241 4.38 -13.10 -13.72
C LYS A 241 3.83 -13.62 -12.39
N CYS A 242 3.26 -14.83 -12.44
CA CYS A 242 2.86 -15.58 -11.26
C CYS A 242 3.62 -16.92 -11.21
N THR A 243 4.20 -17.25 -10.06
CA THR A 243 4.96 -18.49 -9.87
C THR A 243 4.68 -19.08 -8.50
N ALA A 244 3.69 -19.97 -8.42
CA ALA A 244 3.22 -20.56 -7.17
C ALA A 244 3.24 -22.09 -7.25
N ASP A 245 4.37 -22.71 -6.87
CA ASP A 245 4.67 -24.13 -7.16
C ASP A 245 3.55 -25.12 -6.81
N GLN A 246 2.92 -24.98 -5.64
CA GLN A 246 1.78 -25.81 -5.20
C GLN A 246 0.49 -25.00 -5.04
N GLY A 247 0.48 -23.80 -5.60
CA GLY A 247 -0.51 -22.77 -5.32
C GLY A 247 -1.44 -22.47 -6.49
N ASN A 248 -2.26 -21.43 -6.28
CA ASN A 248 -3.20 -20.94 -7.27
C ASN A 248 -2.82 -19.52 -7.69
N CYS A 249 -2.92 -19.26 -8.98
CA CYS A 249 -2.64 -17.97 -9.57
C CYS A 249 -3.87 -17.46 -10.32
N SER A 250 -4.30 -16.24 -9.99
CA SER A 250 -5.30 -15.48 -10.74
C SER A 250 -4.67 -14.19 -11.25
N GLN A 251 -4.69 -14.01 -12.57
CA GLN A 251 -4.14 -12.85 -13.26
C GLN A 251 -5.21 -12.24 -14.14
N VAL A 252 -5.60 -11.00 -13.85
CA VAL A 252 -6.55 -10.23 -14.67
C VAL A 252 -5.82 -9.07 -15.32
N CYS A 253 -5.93 -8.93 -16.62
CA CYS A 253 -5.48 -7.76 -17.36
C CYS A 253 -6.64 -7.18 -18.16
N GLU A 254 -6.72 -5.85 -18.22
CA GLU A 254 -7.70 -5.19 -19.06
C GLU A 254 -7.35 -5.35 -20.56
N LYS A 255 -6.22 -4.79 -21.01
CA LYS A 255 -5.75 -4.84 -22.40
C LYS A 255 -4.24 -4.74 -22.52
N ASP A 256 -3.72 -5.10 -23.70
CA ASP A 256 -2.34 -4.84 -24.13
C ASP A 256 -1.26 -5.42 -23.20
N CYS A 257 -1.59 -6.46 -22.41
CA CYS A 257 -0.59 -7.15 -21.59
C CYS A 257 0.18 -8.17 -22.44
N THR A 258 1.40 -7.82 -22.80
CA THR A 258 2.19 -8.59 -23.78
C THR A 258 2.96 -9.78 -23.19
N ASN A 259 2.89 -10.01 -21.88
CA ASN A 259 3.66 -11.06 -21.20
C ASN A 259 3.01 -11.47 -19.87
N MET A 260 1.84 -12.10 -19.96
CA MET A 260 1.17 -12.71 -18.81
C MET A 260 1.64 -14.16 -18.68
N ARG A 261 2.50 -14.45 -17.70
CA ARG A 261 3.06 -15.78 -17.46
C ARG A 261 2.56 -16.36 -16.15
N CYS A 262 2.09 -17.60 -16.20
CA CYS A 262 1.65 -18.34 -15.02
C CYS A 262 2.33 -19.70 -14.94
N LYS A 263 2.96 -19.97 -13.79
CA LYS A 263 3.48 -21.29 -13.41
C LYS A 263 2.97 -21.62 -12.01
N ALA A 264 1.88 -22.36 -11.94
CA ALA A 264 1.27 -22.75 -10.67
C ALA A 264 0.46 -24.03 -10.83
N LYS A 265 0.01 -24.63 -9.73
CA LYS A 265 -0.86 -25.80 -9.80
C LYS A 265 -2.11 -25.49 -10.63
N GLU A 266 -2.78 -24.39 -10.29
CA GLU A 266 -3.91 -23.86 -11.06
C GLU A 266 -3.66 -22.42 -11.50
N CYS A 267 -3.81 -22.19 -12.79
CA CYS A 267 -3.59 -20.90 -13.45
C CYS A 267 -4.89 -20.38 -14.04
N HIS A 268 -5.33 -19.20 -13.61
CA HIS A 268 -6.49 -18.49 -14.14
C HIS A 268 -6.02 -17.16 -14.72
N GLN A 269 -6.02 -17.04 -16.05
CA GLN A 269 -5.61 -15.83 -16.76
C GLN A 269 -6.79 -15.26 -17.53
N THR A 270 -7.07 -13.97 -17.35
CA THR A 270 -8.16 -13.27 -18.05
C THR A 270 -7.63 -11.98 -18.67
N CYS A 271 -7.92 -11.79 -19.96
CA CYS A 271 -7.69 -10.55 -20.68
C CYS A 271 -9.04 -10.01 -21.19
N THR A 272 -9.56 -8.94 -20.60
CA THR A 272 -10.97 -8.57 -20.81
C THR A 272 -11.23 -7.85 -22.13
N GLU A 273 -10.34 -6.96 -22.57
CA GLU A 273 -10.53 -6.12 -23.76
C GLU A 273 -9.65 -6.53 -24.96
N GLY A 274 -8.67 -7.42 -24.77
CA GLY A 274 -7.90 -8.03 -25.87
C GLY A 274 -6.45 -7.57 -25.99
N ASN A 275 -5.80 -7.99 -27.10
CA ASN A 275 -4.38 -7.74 -27.39
C ASN A 275 -3.39 -8.27 -26.33
N CYS A 276 -3.78 -9.31 -25.59
CA CYS A 276 -2.91 -9.90 -24.58
C CYS A 276 -2.14 -11.12 -25.10
N LYS A 277 -0.99 -11.39 -24.49
CA LYS A 277 -0.27 -12.66 -24.65
C LYS A 277 -0.24 -13.37 -23.32
N MET A 278 -1.02 -14.44 -23.23
CA MET A 278 -1.17 -15.27 -22.06
C MET A 278 -0.44 -16.59 -22.26
N HIS A 279 0.40 -16.94 -21.29
CA HIS A 279 1.24 -18.12 -21.28
C HIS A 279 1.03 -18.88 -19.98
N CYS A 280 0.54 -20.11 -20.10
CA CYS A 280 0.54 -21.09 -19.01
C CYS A 280 1.72 -22.04 -19.20
N GLU A 281 2.64 -22.03 -18.24
CA GLU A 281 3.92 -22.74 -18.31
C GLU A 281 3.78 -24.23 -17.96
N THR A 282 4.80 -25.01 -18.34
CA THR A 282 4.90 -26.43 -17.99
C THR A 282 4.95 -26.65 -16.48
N GLY A 283 4.39 -27.78 -16.03
CA GLY A 283 4.25 -28.12 -14.62
C GLY A 283 2.97 -27.60 -13.96
N SER A 284 2.13 -26.86 -14.70
CA SER A 284 0.79 -26.48 -14.24
C SER A 284 -0.20 -27.63 -14.46
N ASP A 285 -1.04 -27.95 -13.48
CA ASP A 285 -2.03 -29.03 -13.59
C ASP A 285 -3.22 -28.59 -14.45
N MET A 286 -3.72 -27.38 -14.20
CA MET A 286 -4.85 -26.81 -14.90
C MET A 286 -4.63 -25.33 -15.26
N CYS A 287 -4.90 -25.00 -16.51
CA CYS A 287 -4.85 -23.64 -17.03
C CYS A 287 -6.23 -23.25 -17.56
N ILE A 288 -6.79 -22.16 -17.06
CA ILE A 288 -8.00 -21.52 -17.57
C ILE A 288 -7.61 -20.15 -18.11
N MET A 289 -7.84 -19.94 -19.41
CA MET A 289 -7.44 -18.73 -20.12
C MET A 289 -8.67 -18.17 -20.84
N SER A 290 -9.03 -16.92 -20.55
CA SER A 290 -10.20 -16.26 -21.15
C SER A 290 -9.82 -14.94 -21.81
N CYS A 291 -10.24 -14.76 -23.06
CA CYS A 291 -10.04 -13.53 -23.83
C CYS A 291 -11.34 -13.13 -24.57
N PRO A 292 -12.34 -12.57 -23.87
CA PRO A 292 -13.57 -12.12 -24.49
C PRO A 292 -13.39 -10.96 -25.47
N GLY A 293 -12.37 -10.11 -25.29
CA GLY A 293 -12.09 -8.99 -26.21
C GLY A 293 -11.42 -9.37 -27.54
N GLY A 294 -10.96 -10.61 -27.68
CA GLY A 294 -10.29 -11.11 -28.89
C GLY A 294 -8.84 -10.63 -29.07
N ASN A 295 -8.24 -10.99 -30.22
CA ASN A 295 -6.84 -10.65 -30.57
C ASN A 295 -5.79 -11.09 -29.54
N CYS A 296 -6.03 -12.21 -28.85
CA CYS A 296 -5.10 -12.75 -27.85
C CYS A 296 -4.24 -13.90 -28.39
N LEU A 297 -3.04 -14.03 -27.83
CA LEU A 297 -2.29 -15.29 -27.87
C LEU A 297 -2.60 -16.09 -26.60
N LEU A 298 -3.13 -17.30 -26.77
CA LEU A 298 -3.48 -18.25 -25.72
C LEU A 298 -2.55 -19.48 -25.80
N ASP A 299 -1.36 -19.35 -25.21
CA ASP A 299 -0.34 -20.39 -25.19
C ASP A 299 -0.42 -21.24 -23.92
N CYS A 300 -0.76 -22.53 -24.06
CA CYS A 300 -1.01 -23.41 -22.92
C CYS A 300 -0.14 -24.66 -22.97
N ASN A 301 0.80 -24.77 -22.02
CA ASN A 301 1.71 -25.91 -21.85
C ASN A 301 1.48 -26.66 -20.52
N GLY A 302 0.38 -26.36 -19.81
CA GLY A 302 -0.06 -27.13 -18.66
C GLY A 302 -0.64 -28.50 -19.06
N SER A 303 -0.86 -29.37 -18.08
CA SER A 303 -1.39 -30.72 -18.33
C SER A 303 -2.81 -30.67 -18.92
N LYS A 304 -3.64 -29.74 -18.42
CA LYS A 304 -5.01 -29.51 -18.88
C LYS A 304 -5.23 -28.03 -19.18
N CYS A 305 -5.89 -27.77 -20.30
CA CYS A 305 -6.18 -26.42 -20.77
C CYS A 305 -7.69 -26.24 -20.94
N LYS A 306 -8.18 -25.06 -20.57
CA LYS A 306 -9.48 -24.55 -20.97
C LYS A 306 -9.27 -23.16 -21.53
N ARG A 307 -9.42 -23.02 -22.84
CA ARG A 307 -9.25 -21.74 -23.55
C ARG A 307 -10.58 -21.22 -24.05
N ASP A 308 -10.85 -19.95 -23.77
CA ASP A 308 -12.07 -19.26 -24.17
C ASP A 308 -11.72 -17.96 -24.93
N CYS A 309 -12.34 -17.80 -26.11
CA CYS A 309 -12.13 -16.66 -26.99
C CYS A 309 -13.44 -16.31 -27.73
N GLU A 310 -14.39 -15.73 -26.99
CA GLU A 310 -15.68 -15.32 -27.57
C GLU A 310 -15.55 -14.16 -28.57
N GLY A 311 -14.60 -13.23 -28.35
CA GLY A 311 -14.40 -12.05 -29.20
C GLY A 311 -13.78 -12.31 -30.57
N GLY A 312 -13.31 -13.54 -30.83
CA GLY A 312 -12.67 -13.93 -32.08
C GLY A 312 -11.20 -13.50 -32.22
N SER A 313 -10.57 -13.93 -33.31
CA SER A 313 -9.17 -13.58 -33.67
C SER A 313 -8.11 -13.97 -32.63
N CYS A 314 -8.35 -14.96 -31.78
CA CYS A 314 -7.31 -15.51 -30.91
C CYS A 314 -6.46 -16.55 -31.63
N GLN A 315 -5.16 -16.54 -31.32
CA GLN A 315 -4.24 -17.60 -31.67
C GLN A 315 -4.07 -18.53 -30.46
N THR A 316 -4.34 -19.82 -30.65
CA THR A 316 -4.16 -20.85 -29.63
C THR A 316 -2.92 -21.69 -29.93
N THR A 317 -1.97 -21.80 -28.99
CA THR A 317 -0.73 -22.60 -29.14
C THR A 317 -0.44 -23.44 -27.89
N GLY A 318 0.61 -24.26 -27.94
CA GLY A 318 1.09 -25.04 -26.79
C GLY A 318 0.71 -26.52 -26.82
N THR A 319 1.27 -27.29 -25.89
CA THR A 319 1.19 -28.76 -25.87
C THR A 319 0.11 -29.34 -24.97
N GLY A 320 -0.60 -28.49 -24.22
CA GLY A 320 -1.59 -28.96 -23.24
C GLY A 320 -2.88 -29.53 -23.86
N ILE A 321 -3.54 -30.41 -23.12
CA ILE A 321 -4.74 -31.12 -23.58
C ILE A 321 -5.99 -30.29 -23.24
N GLU A 322 -6.84 -30.02 -24.24
CA GLU A 322 -8.11 -29.33 -24.01
C GLU A 322 -9.09 -30.16 -23.18
N VAL A 323 -9.67 -29.53 -22.16
CA VAL A 323 -10.75 -30.12 -21.37
C VAL A 323 -12.07 -29.76 -22.04
N GLN A 324 -12.80 -30.77 -22.51
CA GLN A 324 -14.17 -30.56 -22.99
C GLN A 324 -15.10 -30.25 -21.83
N GLN A 325 -15.88 -29.18 -21.95
CA GLN A 325 -16.97 -28.87 -21.03
C GLN A 325 -18.01 -29.99 -21.12
N PRO A 326 -18.57 -30.52 -20.02
CA PRO A 326 -19.75 -31.36 -20.13
C PRO A 326 -20.84 -30.55 -20.83
N GLU A 327 -21.38 -31.08 -21.94
CA GLU A 327 -22.50 -30.50 -22.67
C GLU A 327 -23.66 -30.26 -21.70
N ASN A 328 -23.82 -29.02 -21.23
CA ASN A 328 -25.09 -28.62 -20.65
C ASN A 328 -26.10 -28.58 -21.78
N THR A 329 -27.00 -29.55 -21.74
CA THR A 329 -28.20 -29.70 -22.56
C THR A 329 -28.82 -28.33 -22.83
N LYS A 330 -28.76 -27.88 -24.08
CA LYS A 330 -29.58 -26.78 -24.58
C LYS A 330 -31.04 -27.13 -24.35
N THR A 331 -31.63 -26.64 -23.26
CA THR A 331 -33.09 -26.44 -23.22
C THR A 331 -33.40 -25.29 -24.16
N LYS A 332 -33.93 -25.64 -25.34
CA LYS A 332 -34.72 -24.73 -26.18
C LYS A 332 -35.82 -24.12 -25.31
N GLY A 333 -35.68 -22.86 -24.96
CA GLY A 333 -36.73 -22.03 -24.38
C GLY A 333 -37.12 -20.96 -25.39
N ASP A 334 -38.33 -21.08 -25.91
CA ASP A 334 -38.94 -20.22 -26.92
C ASP A 334 -38.95 -18.73 -26.55
N ALA A 335 -38.67 -17.90 -27.56
CA ALA A 335 -38.74 -16.45 -27.50
C ALA A 335 -40.21 -15.99 -27.63
N THR A 336 -40.97 -15.93 -26.52
CA THR A 336 -42.29 -15.26 -26.55
C THR A 336 -42.79 -14.70 -25.21
N GLY A 337 -41.91 -14.25 -24.31
CA GLY A 337 -42.37 -13.84 -22.98
C GLY A 337 -41.49 -12.86 -22.22
N LEU A 338 -40.99 -11.79 -22.83
CA LEU A 338 -40.27 -10.71 -22.11
C LEU A 338 -40.47 -9.33 -22.77
N ILE A 339 -41.72 -8.99 -23.11
CA ILE A 339 -42.11 -7.61 -23.49
C ILE A 339 -42.79 -6.87 -22.31
N PHE A 340 -43.01 -7.52 -21.16
CA PHE A 340 -43.86 -6.94 -20.09
C PHE A 340 -43.18 -6.45 -18.80
N THR A 341 -41.85 -6.38 -18.72
CA THR A 341 -41.17 -5.93 -17.48
C THR A 341 -40.27 -4.70 -17.63
N TYR A 342 -40.01 -4.24 -18.86
CA TYR A 342 -39.19 -3.03 -19.08
C TYR A 342 -39.93 -1.69 -18.91
N LEU A 343 -41.28 -1.69 -18.84
CA LEU A 343 -42.06 -0.45 -18.63
C LEU A 343 -42.29 -0.08 -17.16
N SER A 344 -41.95 -0.95 -16.20
CA SER A 344 -42.24 -0.70 -14.78
C SER A 344 -41.10 -0.02 -14.01
N PHE A 345 -39.90 0.07 -14.59
CA PHE A 345 -38.70 0.64 -13.93
C PHE A 345 -38.28 2.02 -14.46
N LEU A 346 -38.91 2.53 -15.53
CA LEU A 346 -38.57 3.85 -16.09
C LEU A 346 -39.45 5.00 -15.59
N LEU A 347 -40.48 4.74 -14.77
CA LEU A 347 -41.35 5.80 -14.24
C LEU A 347 -40.89 6.54 -12.96
N PRO A 348 -39.95 6.06 -12.10
CA PRO A 348 -39.51 6.88 -10.96
C PRO A 348 -38.34 7.83 -11.27
N VAL A 349 -37.54 7.58 -12.32
CA VAL A 349 -36.29 8.32 -12.54
C VAL A 349 -36.50 9.62 -13.33
N LEU A 350 -37.57 9.71 -14.12
CA LEU A 350 -37.89 10.92 -14.91
C LEU A 350 -38.60 12.03 -14.12
N LEU A 351 -39.10 11.78 -12.90
CA LEU A 351 -39.66 12.83 -12.04
C LEU A 351 -38.63 13.54 -11.14
N ALA A 352 -37.45 12.95 -10.93
CA ALA A 352 -36.44 13.56 -10.05
C ALA A 352 -35.59 14.65 -10.72
N HIS A 353 -35.52 14.68 -12.06
CA HIS A 353 -34.68 15.64 -12.80
C HIS A 353 -35.42 16.92 -13.24
N VAL A 354 -36.72 17.05 -12.96
CA VAL A 354 -37.52 18.23 -13.33
C VAL A 354 -37.76 19.19 -12.15
N LEU A 355 -37.40 18.82 -10.91
CA LEU A 355 -37.69 19.64 -9.72
C LEU A 355 -36.48 20.23 -8.96
N SER A 356 -35.24 20.03 -9.41
CA SER A 356 -34.09 20.75 -8.85
C SER A 356 -33.44 21.65 -9.90
N GLY A 357 -34.22 22.61 -10.41
CA GLY A 357 -33.66 23.84 -10.92
C GLY A 357 -33.39 24.78 -9.75
N HIS A 358 -32.13 24.92 -9.36
CA HIS A 358 -31.43 26.11 -8.83
C HIS A 358 -29.93 25.77 -8.80
#